data_AF-A0A2A2G6Q1-F1
#
_entry.id   AF-A0A2A2G6Q1-F1
#
_cell.length_a   1.000
_cell.length_b   1.000
_cell.length_c   1.000
_cell.angle_alpha   90.00
_cell.angle_beta   90.00
_cell.angle_gamma   90.00
#
_symmetry.space_group_name_H-M   'P 1'
#
loop_
_entity.id
_entity.type
_entity.pdbx_description
1 polymer ?
#
loop_
_entity_poly.entity_id
_entity_poly.type
_entity_poly.pdbx_seq_one_letter_code
_entity_poly.pdbx_strand_id
1 'polypeptide(L)'
;MDVSISYVNEEGEDLLKRDYFQFYNIYYLQKNEETGKFERVKAADNQSSFYVDQGTNRYALRVFPNREFIDGKSTTLIEDHRDNIDTLRVQGYNEGRGSIAERIWYNGELAWETAPNPPRRYFTVTKSSL
;
A
#
# COMPACT_ATOMS: atom_id res chain seq x y z
N MET A 1 -6.99 -4.81 7.71
CA MET A 1 -7.22 -4.01 6.49
C MET A 1 -6.08 -4.24 5.53
N ASP A 2 -6.38 -4.36 4.25
CA ASP A 2 -5.43 -4.57 3.15
C ASP A 2 -5.74 -3.61 1.98
N VAL A 3 -4.72 -3.31 1.19
CA VAL A 3 -4.80 -2.48 -0.03
C VAL A 3 -4.14 -3.26 -1.15
N SER A 4 -4.79 -3.32 -2.31
CA SER A 4 -4.28 -4.04 -3.48
C SER A 4 -3.92 -3.06 -4.60
N ILE A 5 -2.74 -3.24 -5.18
CA ILE A 5 -2.16 -2.31 -6.14
C ILE A 5 -1.63 -3.10 -7.32
N SER A 6 -2.08 -2.79 -8.54
CA SER A 6 -1.43 -3.28 -9.77
C SER A 6 -0.59 -2.18 -10.39
N TYR A 7 0.59 -2.54 -10.91
CA TYR A 7 1.46 -1.65 -11.65
C TYR A 7 1.40 -1.96 -13.14
N VAL A 8 1.19 -0.95 -13.96
CA VAL A 8 1.14 -1.06 -15.42
C VAL A 8 2.00 -0.01 -16.10
N ASN A 9 2.47 -0.27 -17.32
CA ASN A 9 3.09 0.76 -18.17
C ASN A 9 2.03 1.65 -18.85
N GLU A 10 2.48 2.59 -19.69
CA GLU A 10 1.60 3.50 -20.44
C GLU A 10 0.71 2.74 -21.44
N GLU A 11 1.19 1.59 -21.93
CA GLU A 11 0.46 0.67 -22.80
C GLU A 11 -0.54 -0.22 -22.05
N GLY A 12 -0.54 -0.19 -20.71
CA GLY A 12 -1.45 -0.95 -19.85
C GLY A 12 -1.04 -2.40 -19.58
N GLU A 13 0.19 -2.79 -19.93
CA GLU A 13 0.81 -4.08 -19.64
C GLU A 13 1.22 -4.18 -18.17
N ASP A 14 1.05 -5.36 -17.56
CA ASP A 14 1.42 -5.57 -16.16
C ASP A 14 2.94 -5.52 -15.95
N LEU A 15 3.37 -4.64 -15.05
CA LEU A 15 4.77 -4.53 -14.64
C LEU A 15 5.12 -5.51 -13.53
N LEU A 16 4.15 -5.89 -12.68
CA LEU A 16 4.37 -6.84 -11.60
C LEU A 16 4.71 -8.24 -12.13
N LYS A 17 6.01 -8.55 -12.21
CA LYS A 17 6.50 -9.86 -12.63
C LYS A 17 6.70 -10.77 -11.42
N ARG A 18 6.27 -12.03 -11.56
CA ARG A 18 6.34 -13.06 -10.50
C ARG A 18 7.75 -13.25 -9.95
N ASP A 19 8.76 -13.16 -10.82
CA ASP A 19 10.16 -13.35 -10.45
C ASP A 19 10.69 -12.26 -9.49
N TYR A 20 10.00 -11.12 -9.39
CA TYR A 20 10.39 -10.00 -8.54
C TYR A 20 9.59 -9.86 -7.25
N PHE A 21 8.65 -10.76 -6.99
CA PHE A 21 7.78 -10.68 -5.81
C PHE A 21 8.55 -10.73 -4.49
N GLN A 22 9.69 -11.41 -4.46
CA GLN A 22 10.54 -11.53 -3.26
C GLN A 22 11.38 -10.28 -2.95
N PHE A 23 11.39 -9.27 -3.81
CA PHE A 23 12.24 -8.09 -3.69
C PHE A 23 11.48 -6.82 -3.26
N TYR A 24 10.26 -6.98 -2.75
CA TYR A 24 9.49 -5.86 -2.20
C TYR A 24 9.61 -5.84 -0.68
N ASN A 25 10.09 -4.72 -0.15
CA ASN A 25 10.15 -4.49 1.28
C ASN A 25 9.06 -3.49 1.69
N ILE A 26 8.32 -3.82 2.74
CA ILE A 26 7.32 -2.92 3.33
C ILE A 26 7.88 -2.31 4.59
N TYR A 27 7.68 -1.00 4.76
CA TYR A 27 8.05 -0.29 5.97
C TYR A 27 6.91 0.58 6.45
N TYR A 28 6.86 0.82 7.75
CA TYR A 28 5.95 1.75 8.37
C TYR A 28 6.71 2.98 8.80
N LEU A 29 6.13 4.15 8.53
CA LEU A 29 6.61 5.40 9.12
C LEU A 29 5.91 5.56 10.47
N GLN A 30 6.63 5.26 11.54
CA GLN A 30 6.13 5.28 12.91
C GLN A 30 6.75 6.42 13.69
N LYS A 31 5.99 7.02 14.61
CA LYS A 31 6.53 8.06 15.49
C LYS A 31 7.20 7.37 16.68
N ASN A 32 8.49 7.59 16.83
CA ASN A 32 9.23 7.18 18.00
C ASN A 32 8.74 7.98 19.21
N GLU A 33 8.26 7.30 20.25
CA GLU A 33 7.66 7.96 21.43
C GLU A 33 8.69 8.73 22.26
N GLU A 34 9.94 8.26 22.31
CA GLU A 34 11.00 8.88 23.10
C GLU A 34 11.56 10.14 22.43
N THR A 35 11.81 10.07 21.12
CA THR A 35 12.44 11.17 20.37
C THR A 35 11.42 12.09 19.70
N GLY A 36 10.17 11.65 19.58
CA GLY A 36 9.11 12.35 18.85
C GLY A 36 9.30 12.38 17.33
N LYS A 37 10.37 11.76 16.80
CA LYS A 37 10.69 11.75 15.37
C LYS A 37 10.00 10.59 14.66
N PHE A 38 9.73 10.75 13.37
CA PHE A 38 9.28 9.66 12.53
C PHE A 38 10.44 8.82 12.04
N GLU A 39 10.32 7.50 12.16
CA GLU A 39 11.33 6.52 11.80
C GLU A 39 10.75 5.45 10.86
N ARG A 40 11.61 4.92 9.99
CA ARG A 40 11.27 3.84 9.07
C ARG A 40 11.46 2.50 9.80
N VAL A 41 10.37 1.78 10.04
CA VAL A 41 10.38 0.47 10.70
C VAL A 41 10.01 -0.61 9.69
N LYS A 42 10.83 -1.64 9.53
CA LYS A 42 10.53 -2.74 8.59
C LYS A 42 9.31 -3.52 9.09
N ALA A 43 8.33 -3.68 8.21
CA ALA A 43 7.16 -4.51 8.49
C ALA A 43 7.54 -6.00 8.46
N ALA A 44 6.75 -6.84 9.13
CA ALA A 44 6.93 -8.29 9.06
C ALA A 44 6.71 -8.80 7.62
N ASP A 45 7.36 -9.90 7.24
CA ASP A 45 7.34 -10.41 5.86
C ASP A 45 5.93 -10.80 5.37
N ASN A 46 4.99 -11.05 6.27
CA ASN A 46 3.59 -11.34 5.95
C ASN A 46 2.71 -10.10 5.75
N GLN A 47 3.29 -8.89 5.81
CA GLN A 47 2.59 -7.62 5.59
C GLN A 47 2.52 -7.23 4.11
N SER A 48 3.02 -8.07 3.22
CA SER A 48 2.72 -8.04 1.80
C SER A 48 2.50 -9.45 1.24
N SER A 49 1.82 -9.52 0.10
CA SER A 49 1.71 -10.73 -0.71
C SER A 49 1.38 -10.36 -2.14
N PHE A 50 1.58 -11.31 -3.07
CA PHE A 50 1.26 -11.11 -4.47
C PHE A 50 0.24 -12.14 -4.92
N TYR A 51 -0.67 -11.73 -5.80
CA TYR A 51 -1.70 -12.60 -6.33
C TYR A 51 -2.19 -12.09 -7.69
N VAL A 52 -2.91 -12.94 -8.43
CA VAL A 52 -3.64 -12.53 -9.64
C VAL A 52 -5.06 -12.16 -9.24
N ASP A 53 -5.42 -10.92 -9.51
CA ASP A 53 -6.73 -10.37 -9.23
C ASP A 53 -7.78 -10.90 -10.19
N GLN A 54 -8.77 -11.64 -9.69
CA GLN A 54 -9.80 -12.24 -10.55
C GLN A 54 -10.78 -11.22 -11.13
N GLY A 55 -10.91 -10.03 -10.51
CA GLY A 55 -11.83 -9.00 -10.99
C GLY A 55 -11.25 -8.21 -12.16
N THR A 56 -9.92 -8.04 -12.19
CA THR A 56 -9.22 -7.28 -13.24
C THR A 56 -8.33 -8.14 -14.14
N ASN A 57 -8.12 -9.41 -13.79
CA ASN A 57 -7.14 -10.33 -14.40
C ASN A 57 -5.71 -9.77 -14.43
N ARG A 58 -5.32 -8.98 -13.40
CA ARG A 58 -3.99 -8.37 -13.28
C ARG A 58 -3.20 -8.92 -12.11
N TYR A 59 -1.88 -8.91 -12.23
CA TYR A 59 -1.02 -9.09 -11.05
C TYR A 59 -1.18 -7.91 -10.09
N ALA A 60 -1.30 -8.23 -8.79
CA ALA A 60 -1.46 -7.23 -7.75
C ALA A 60 -0.57 -7.52 -6.55
N LEU A 61 0.03 -6.45 -6.02
CA LEU A 61 0.65 -6.39 -4.71
C LEU A 61 -0.44 -6.09 -3.68
N ARG A 62 -0.66 -6.99 -2.74
CA ARG A 62 -1.42 -6.74 -1.53
C ARG A 62 -0.47 -6.21 -0.47
N VAL A 63 -0.76 -5.05 0.09
CA VAL A 63 -0.06 -4.44 1.22
C VAL A 63 -1.01 -4.38 2.41
N PHE A 64 -0.51 -4.67 3.60
CA PHE A 64 -1.19 -4.42 4.87
C PHE A 64 -0.61 -3.13 5.48
N PRO A 65 -1.33 -1.99 5.36
CA PRO A 65 -0.82 -0.73 5.87
C PRO A 65 -0.66 -0.74 7.38
N ASN A 66 0.18 0.15 7.90
CA ASN A 66 0.30 0.36 9.33
C ASN A 66 -1.08 0.66 9.94
N ARG A 67 -1.42 -0.03 11.04
CA ARG A 67 -2.68 0.12 11.78
C ARG A 67 -2.60 1.17 12.88
N GLU A 68 -1.41 1.69 13.13
CA GLU A 68 -1.19 2.81 14.02
C GLU A 68 -1.48 4.11 13.25
N PHE A 69 -2.67 4.68 13.52
CA PHE A 69 -3.10 5.94 12.94
C PHE A 69 -2.71 7.08 13.88
N ILE A 70 -1.75 7.90 13.46
CA ILE A 70 -1.34 9.12 14.15
C ILE A 70 -2.14 10.27 13.52
N ASP A 71 -2.91 10.99 14.35
CA ASP A 71 -3.85 12.02 13.90
C ASP A 71 -4.80 11.53 12.79
N GLY A 72 -5.26 10.27 12.92
CA GLY A 72 -6.15 9.62 11.96
C GLY A 72 -5.48 9.17 10.66
N LYS A 73 -4.15 9.18 10.58
CA LYS A 73 -3.40 8.82 9.36
C LYS A 73 -2.27 7.83 9.66
N SER A 74 -2.01 6.93 8.72
CA SER A 74 -0.83 6.08 8.73
C SER A 74 -0.11 6.15 7.39
N THR A 75 1.21 5.93 7.40
CA THR A 75 2.03 5.95 6.18
C THR A 75 2.83 4.65 6.11
N THR A 76 2.70 3.98 4.96
CA THR A 76 3.43 2.77 4.59
C THR A 76 4.32 3.09 3.41
N LEU A 77 5.57 2.68 3.47
CA LEU A 77 6.54 2.82 2.39
C LEU A 77 6.68 1.46 1.71
N ILE A 78 6.63 1.46 0.38
CA ILE A 78 6.74 0.29 -0.46
C ILE A 78 8.04 0.45 -1.26
N GLU A 79 9.05 -0.32 -0.92
CA GLU A 79 10.33 -0.32 -1.62
C GLU A 79 10.35 -1.47 -2.63
N ASP A 80 10.64 -1.15 -3.89
CA ASP A 80 10.80 -2.14 -4.96
C ASP A 80 12.26 -2.64 -5.07
N HIS A 81 12.48 -3.57 -6.01
CA HIS A 81 13.76 -4.22 -6.24
C HIS A 81 14.89 -3.31 -6.75
N ARG A 82 14.59 -2.04 -7.10
CA ARG A 82 15.56 -1.04 -7.56
C ARG A 82 15.75 0.08 -6.54
N ASP A 83 15.34 -0.16 -5.29
CA ASP A 83 15.36 0.81 -4.19
C ASP A 83 14.48 2.04 -4.43
N ASN A 84 13.50 1.99 -5.35
CA ASN A 84 12.51 3.06 -5.43
C ASN A 84 11.49 2.89 -4.31
N ILE A 85 11.14 4.01 -3.66
CA ILE A 85 10.20 4.02 -2.55
C ILE A 85 8.93 4.75 -2.94
N ASP A 86 7.83 4.00 -3.00
CA ASP A 86 6.49 4.56 -3.07
C ASP A 86 5.91 4.78 -1.68
N THR A 87 4.99 5.74 -1.58
CA THR A 87 4.29 6.09 -0.34
C THR A 87 2.81 5.75 -0.46
N LEU A 88 2.33 4.90 0.44
CA LEU A 88 0.92 4.61 0.65
C LEU A 88 0.46 5.24 1.96
N ARG A 89 -0.31 6.33 1.88
CA ARG A 89 -0.90 6.99 3.03
C ARG A 89 -2.35 6.58 3.17
N VAL A 90 -2.78 6.23 4.38
CA VAL A 90 -4.16 5.87 4.68
C VAL A 90 -4.70 6.81 5.74
N GLN A 91 -5.88 7.39 5.50
CA GLN A 91 -6.70 8.02 6.52
C GLN A 91 -7.75 7.02 6.99
N GLY A 92 -7.91 6.90 8.31
CA GLY A 92 -8.82 5.93 8.89
C GLY A 92 -8.76 5.89 10.40
N TYR A 93 -9.43 4.88 10.97
CA TYR A 93 -9.49 4.65 12.40
C TYR A 93 -9.58 3.15 12.71
N ASN A 94 -9.28 2.81 13.97
CA ASN A 94 -9.50 1.45 14.47
C ASN A 94 -10.88 1.38 15.14
N GLU A 95 -11.63 0.32 14.83
CA GLU A 95 -12.94 0.04 15.42
C GLU A 95 -12.96 -1.42 15.89
N GLY A 96 -13.04 -1.61 17.21
CA GLY A 96 -12.94 -2.94 17.82
C GLY A 96 -11.63 -3.64 17.46
N ARG A 97 -11.73 -4.78 16.77
CA ARG A 97 -10.57 -5.56 16.28
C ARG A 97 -10.16 -5.22 14.84
N GLY A 98 -10.90 -4.32 14.19
CA GLY A 98 -10.71 -3.94 12.79
C GLY A 98 -10.07 -2.57 12.62
N SER A 99 -9.62 -2.29 11.40
CA SER A 99 -9.20 -0.97 10.94
C SER A 99 -10.06 -0.60 9.73
N ILE A 100 -10.60 0.60 9.72
CA ILE A 100 -11.41 1.16 8.63
C ILE A 100 -10.55 2.21 7.93
N ALA A 101 -10.43 2.09 6.61
CA ALA A 101 -9.89 3.16 5.76
C ALA A 101 -11.03 3.99 5.22
N GLU A 102 -10.87 5.31 5.29
CA GLU A 102 -11.77 6.27 4.66
C GLU A 102 -11.20 6.73 3.31
N ARG A 103 -9.89 6.98 3.27
CA ARG A 103 -9.17 7.46 2.07
C ARG A 103 -7.77 6.88 2.00
N ILE A 104 -7.29 6.67 0.79
CA ILE A 104 -5.96 6.15 0.50
C ILE A 104 -5.33 7.03 -0.58
N TRP A 105 -4.11 7.49 -0.31
CA TRP A 105 -3.27 8.20 -1.28
C TRP A 105 -2.06 7.35 -1.62
N TYR A 106 -1.70 7.35 -2.90
CA TYR A 106 -0.50 6.71 -3.42
C TYR A 106 0.40 7.78 -4.04
N ASN A 107 1.62 7.93 -3.53
CA ASN A 107 2.57 8.98 -3.93
C ASN A 107 1.97 10.41 -3.90
N GLY A 108 1.06 10.66 -2.96
CA GLY A 108 0.40 11.95 -2.78
C GLY A 108 -0.93 12.09 -3.53
N GLU A 109 -1.19 11.24 -4.51
CA GLU A 109 -2.42 11.27 -5.32
C GLU A 109 -3.53 10.43 -4.66
N LEU A 110 -4.76 10.94 -4.66
CA LEU A 110 -5.91 10.20 -4.11
C LEU A 110 -6.22 8.99 -5.00
N ALA A 111 -6.05 7.79 -4.46
CA ALA A 111 -6.19 6.54 -5.21
C ALA A 111 -7.49 5.79 -4.88
N TRP A 112 -8.03 5.99 -3.68
CA TRP A 112 -9.27 5.34 -3.24
C TRP A 112 -9.92 6.15 -2.12
N GLU A 113 -11.25 6.21 -2.10
CA GLU A 113 -12.02 6.72 -0.98
C GLU A 113 -13.34 5.95 -0.78
N THR A 114 -13.87 6.01 0.44
CA THR A 114 -15.13 5.35 0.79
C THR A 114 -16.31 6.04 0.12
N ALA A 115 -16.95 5.35 -0.84
CA ALA A 115 -18.26 5.67 -1.39
C ALA A 115 -19.38 4.88 -0.65
N PRO A 116 -20.67 5.23 -0.78
CA PRO A 116 -21.79 4.57 -0.08
C PRO A 116 -21.94 3.05 -0.30
N ASN A 117 -21.23 2.47 -1.27
CA ASN A 117 -21.01 1.03 -1.40
C ASN A 117 -19.50 0.82 -1.54
N PRO A 118 -18.75 0.45 -0.48
CA PRO A 118 -17.31 0.52 -0.57
C PRO A 118 -16.83 -0.62 -1.48
N PRO A 119 -16.19 -0.29 -2.63
CA PRO A 119 -15.56 -1.30 -3.43
C PRO A 119 -14.36 -1.89 -2.68
N ARG A 120 -13.83 -2.97 -3.22
CA ARG A 120 -12.49 -3.46 -2.88
C ARG A 120 -11.49 -2.29 -2.93
N ARG A 121 -10.61 -2.19 -1.93
CA ARG A 121 -9.48 -1.23 -1.89
C ARG A 121 -8.41 -1.62 -2.89
N TYR A 122 -8.76 -1.54 -4.17
CA TYR A 122 -7.94 -1.92 -5.31
C TYR A 122 -7.82 -0.72 -6.24
N PHE A 123 -6.61 -0.43 -6.71
CA PHE A 123 -6.38 0.55 -7.76
C PHE A 123 -5.19 0.16 -8.63
N THR A 124 -5.14 0.72 -9.83
CA THR A 124 -4.04 0.55 -10.79
C THR A 124 -3.21 1.82 -10.81
N VAL A 125 -1.89 1.66 -10.77
CA VAL A 125 -0.93 2.76 -10.91
C VAL A 125 -0.15 2.57 -12.20
N THR A 126 -0.13 3.61 -13.04
CA THR A 126 0.73 3.68 -14.22
C THR A 126 2.13 4.12 -13.80
N LYS A 127 3.16 3.35 -14.18
CA LYS A 127 4.58 3.66 -13.96
C LYS A 127 5.32 3.56 -15.28
N SER A 128 6.30 4.42 -15.51
CA SER A 128 7.17 4.36 -16.70
C SER A 128 8.07 3.11 -16.69
N SER A 129 8.45 2.61 -15.52
CA SER A 129 9.09 1.29 -15.33
C SER A 129 9.07 0.87 -13.85
N LEU A 130 9.25 -0.43 -13.59
CA LEU A 130 9.38 -1.03 -12.26
C LEU A 130 10.79 -1.40 -11.88
#